data_AF-A0A7V9FYT1-F1
#
_entry.id   AF-A0A7V9FYT1-F1
#
_cell.length_a   1.000
_cell.length_b   1.000
_cell.length_c   1.000
_cell.angle_alpha   90.00
_cell.angle_beta   90.00
_cell.angle_gamma   90.00
#
_symmetry.space_group_name_H-M   'P 1'
#
loop_
_entity.id
_entity.type
_entity.pdbx_description
1 polymer ?
#
loop_
_entity_poly.entity_id
_entity_poly.type
_entity_poly.pdbx_seq_one_letter_code
_entity_poly.pdbx_strand_id
1 'polypeptide(L)'
;MTTMHEEVVTCALCRESSSVTVVTSTSSFGSPDLDLRPAEPERSSIFAWVQRCGWCGYCAPTIEEGTAYTHEIVESPSYRALLVDADLPDLARSFLCSSLIFEELEEEAWATRNAIEAAWVCDDENAREAAVRCRLLAAERLCESQTEGDALYEDPSVGCAVLVDLLRRAGHFEDAVKEADAALDYAEVEVAAVLAFSRALAFARDSGTYTVEDALSTGADDRAIVGALQQLVAYGERGDYFAKCMILRADEPRNYYVQFAVDEGGLFCEVVHNKYLAQEHSFTGDDIAKLLLLGFEAPEYEDQNLFRVFHPASEDDYAAIVSLVRTVVADFFGLPRGHPLLLGTSWGLGDDQNSR
;
A
#
# COMPACT_ATOMS: atom_id res chain seq x y z
N MET A 1 -5.56 -9.78 -20.27
CA MET A 1 -5.29 -9.10 -21.56
C MET A 1 -6.31 -8.00 -21.68
N THR A 2 -5.85 -6.76 -21.81
CA THR A 2 -6.74 -5.60 -21.92
C THR A 2 -7.01 -5.33 -23.40
N THR A 3 -8.27 -5.20 -23.77
CA THR A 3 -8.70 -4.90 -25.14
C THR A 3 -9.12 -3.44 -25.18
N MET A 4 -8.50 -2.70 -26.10
CA MET A 4 -8.76 -1.28 -26.31
C MET A 4 -8.86 -1.01 -27.81
N HIS A 5 -9.58 0.03 -28.18
CA HIS A 5 -9.58 0.54 -29.54
C HIS A 5 -9.72 2.06 -29.52
N GLU A 6 -9.32 2.70 -30.62
CA GLU A 6 -9.59 4.11 -30.85
C GLU A 6 -11.00 4.26 -31.42
N GLU A 7 -11.74 5.22 -30.87
CA GLU A 7 -13.06 5.62 -31.35
C GLU A 7 -13.05 7.13 -31.63
N VAL A 8 -13.80 7.55 -32.66
CA VAL A 8 -14.00 8.97 -32.95
C VAL A 8 -15.37 9.36 -32.42
N VAL A 9 -15.38 10.14 -31.35
CA VAL A 9 -16.59 10.59 -30.67
C VAL A 9 -16.83 12.07 -30.92
N THR A 10 -18.10 12.50 -30.88
CA THR A 10 -18.47 13.91 -31.10
C THR A 10 -18.76 14.59 -29.77
N CYS A 11 -18.02 15.66 -29.45
CA CYS A 11 -18.22 16.38 -28.20
C CYS A 11 -19.65 16.97 -28.10
N ALA A 12 -20.34 16.70 -27.00
CA ALA A 12 -21.69 17.20 -26.74
C ALA A 12 -21.77 18.73 -26.74
N LEU A 13 -20.69 19.39 -26.29
CA LEU A 13 -20.60 20.82 -26.07
C LEU A 13 -20.23 21.58 -27.35
N CYS A 14 -19.07 21.28 -27.94
CA CYS A 14 -18.56 22.03 -29.10
C CYS A 14 -18.85 21.39 -30.46
N ARG A 15 -19.40 20.16 -30.49
CA ARG A 15 -19.73 19.39 -31.71
C ARG A 15 -18.54 19.02 -32.60
N GLU A 16 -17.32 19.31 -32.17
CA GLU A 16 -16.12 18.82 -32.84
C GLU A 16 -15.83 17.36 -32.47
N SER A 17 -15.25 16.62 -33.42
CA SER A 17 -14.86 15.23 -33.19
C SER A 17 -13.50 15.14 -32.50
N SER A 18 -13.36 14.19 -31.56
CA SER A 18 -12.11 13.86 -30.89
C SER A 18 -11.87 12.35 -30.98
N SER A 19 -10.61 11.95 -31.18
CA SER A 19 -10.23 10.54 -31.09
C SER A 19 -9.94 10.22 -29.62
N VAL A 20 -10.61 9.20 -29.10
CA VAL A 20 -10.48 8.74 -27.72
C VAL A 20 -10.15 7.25 -27.71
N THR A 21 -9.44 6.80 -26.67
CA THR A 21 -9.23 5.37 -26.45
C THR A 21 -10.33 4.83 -25.56
N VAL A 22 -10.96 3.74 -25.96
CA VAL A 22 -12.03 3.08 -25.20
C VAL A 22 -11.57 1.68 -24.80
N VAL A 23 -11.62 1.41 -23.48
CA VAL A 23 -11.35 0.08 -22.92
C VAL A 23 -12.63 -0.75 -23.01
N THR A 24 -12.61 -1.82 -23.82
CA THR A 24 -13.79 -2.69 -23.99
C THR A 24 -13.81 -3.85 -23.01
N SER A 25 -12.63 -4.29 -22.57
CA SER A 25 -12.50 -5.35 -21.59
C SER A 25 -11.15 -5.22 -20.89
N THR A 26 -11.16 -5.29 -19.57
CA THR A 26 -9.95 -5.35 -18.76
C THR A 26 -10.07 -6.45 -17.72
N SER A 27 -8.95 -6.78 -17.09
CA SER A 27 -8.84 -7.72 -15.98
C SER A 27 -7.91 -7.09 -14.96
N SER A 28 -8.07 -7.42 -13.68
CA SER A 28 -7.13 -7.07 -12.62
C SER A 28 -6.62 -8.35 -11.97
N PHE A 29 -5.30 -8.45 -11.77
CA PHE A 29 -4.65 -9.57 -11.10
C PHE A 29 -3.84 -9.07 -9.91
N GLY A 30 -4.13 -9.59 -8.73
CA GLY A 30 -3.53 -9.14 -7.48
C GLY A 30 -4.52 -8.32 -6.66
N SER A 31 -4.04 -7.86 -5.51
CA SER A 31 -4.83 -7.06 -4.58
C SER A 31 -4.74 -5.57 -4.93
N PRO A 32 -5.85 -4.81 -4.83
CA PRO A 32 -5.80 -3.37 -5.00
C PRO A 32 -5.00 -2.68 -3.88
N ASP A 33 -4.59 -1.43 -4.11
CA ASP A 33 -4.05 -0.57 -3.06
C ASP A 33 -5.13 -0.31 -1.97
N LEU A 34 -4.73 0.19 -0.80
CA LEU A 34 -5.65 0.49 0.31
C LEU A 34 -6.72 1.55 -0.03
N ASP A 35 -6.45 2.44 -0.99
CA ASP A 35 -7.41 3.40 -1.56
C ASP A 35 -8.26 2.80 -2.69
N LEU A 36 -8.16 1.49 -2.90
CA LEU A 36 -8.84 0.70 -3.93
C LEU A 36 -8.38 0.97 -5.36
N ARG A 37 -7.17 1.52 -5.53
CA ARG A 37 -6.53 1.56 -6.84
C ARG A 37 -6.34 0.13 -7.35
N PRO A 38 -6.83 -0.22 -8.56
CA PRO A 38 -6.75 -1.59 -9.04
C PRO A 38 -5.30 -2.00 -9.33
N ALA A 39 -5.07 -3.31 -9.31
CA ALA A 39 -3.82 -3.93 -9.76
C ALA A 39 -3.73 -3.99 -11.30
N GLU A 40 -2.58 -4.47 -11.81
CA GLU A 40 -2.36 -4.63 -13.25
C GLU A 40 -3.17 -5.80 -13.84
N PRO A 41 -3.53 -5.76 -15.14
CA PRO A 41 -3.30 -4.68 -16.11
C PRO A 41 -4.35 -3.56 -16.10
N GLU A 42 -5.34 -3.58 -15.19
CA GLU A 42 -6.40 -2.56 -15.16
C GLU A 42 -5.84 -1.18 -14.81
N ARG A 43 -4.93 -1.12 -13.83
CA ARG A 43 -4.22 0.11 -13.45
C ARG A 43 -3.64 0.87 -14.65
N SER A 44 -2.95 0.16 -15.54
CA SER A 44 -2.35 0.73 -16.75
C SER A 44 -3.35 1.31 -17.75
N SER A 45 -4.65 1.10 -17.57
CA SER A 45 -5.70 1.62 -18.45
C SER A 45 -6.30 2.97 -18.00
N ILE A 46 -5.81 3.55 -16.90
CA ILE A 46 -6.32 4.79 -16.29
C ILE A 46 -6.41 5.97 -17.27
N PHE A 47 -5.54 6.03 -18.27
CA PHE A 47 -5.54 7.07 -19.31
C PHE A 47 -6.80 7.08 -20.18
N ALA A 48 -7.60 6.01 -20.15
CA ALA A 48 -8.84 5.87 -20.92
C ALA A 48 -10.11 5.96 -20.05
N TRP A 49 -9.99 6.18 -18.74
CA TRP A 49 -11.16 6.29 -17.84
C TRP A 49 -11.80 7.69 -17.84
N VAL A 50 -11.06 8.69 -18.33
CA VAL A 50 -11.56 10.04 -18.60
C VAL A 50 -11.24 10.44 -20.02
N GLN A 51 -12.21 11.02 -20.70
CA GLN A 51 -12.06 11.57 -22.04
C GLN A 51 -11.92 13.09 -21.95
N ARG A 52 -11.09 13.67 -22.83
CA ARG A 52 -10.95 15.13 -22.96
C ARG A 52 -11.16 15.55 -24.41
N CYS A 53 -12.07 16.49 -24.63
CA CYS A 53 -12.25 17.09 -25.94
C CYS A 53 -11.04 17.95 -26.30
N GLY A 54 -10.40 17.66 -27.44
CA GLY A 54 -9.23 18.39 -27.92
C GLY A 54 -9.49 19.85 -28.33
N TRP A 55 -10.77 20.25 -28.43
CA TRP A 55 -11.17 21.58 -28.93
C TRP A 55 -11.62 22.53 -27.82
N CYS A 56 -12.60 22.12 -27.01
CA CYS A 56 -13.12 22.96 -25.93
C CYS A 56 -12.53 22.61 -24.56
N GLY A 57 -11.84 21.48 -24.43
CA GLY A 57 -11.25 21.01 -23.18
C GLY A 57 -12.23 20.34 -22.21
N TYR A 58 -13.47 20.05 -22.64
CA TYR A 58 -14.45 19.31 -21.83
C TYR A 58 -13.91 17.94 -21.43
N CYS A 59 -13.96 17.62 -20.14
CA CYS A 59 -13.52 16.37 -19.55
C CYS A 59 -14.69 15.66 -18.87
N ALA A 60 -14.89 14.38 -19.20
CA ALA A 60 -15.92 13.53 -18.63
C ALA A 60 -15.59 12.05 -18.90
N PRO A 61 -16.23 11.07 -18.24
CA PRO A 61 -16.11 9.65 -18.60
C PRO A 61 -16.46 9.40 -20.08
N THR A 62 -17.45 10.15 -20.59
CA THR A 62 -17.77 10.25 -22.02
C THR A 62 -18.04 11.70 -22.40
N ILE A 63 -17.35 12.22 -23.42
CA ILE A 63 -17.57 13.60 -23.89
C ILE A 63 -18.77 13.73 -24.83
N GLU A 64 -19.43 12.61 -25.17
CA GLU A 64 -20.66 12.59 -25.99
C GLU A 64 -21.91 12.99 -25.20
N GLU A 65 -21.82 12.94 -23.88
CA GLU A 65 -22.88 13.33 -22.95
C GLU A 65 -22.57 14.71 -22.37
N GLY A 66 -23.61 15.49 -22.09
CA GLY A 66 -23.48 16.81 -21.50
C GLY A 66 -24.75 17.63 -21.64
N THR A 67 -24.91 18.59 -20.74
CA THR A 67 -26.06 19.50 -20.73
C THR A 67 -25.64 20.93 -21.09
N ALA A 68 -26.61 21.82 -21.27
CA ALA A 68 -26.32 23.25 -21.40
C ALA A 68 -25.61 23.80 -20.16
N TYR A 69 -25.93 23.28 -18.96
CA TYR A 69 -25.28 23.69 -17.72
C TYR A 69 -23.83 23.19 -17.65
N THR A 70 -23.54 21.99 -18.16
CA THR A 70 -22.15 21.50 -18.33
C THR A 70 -21.30 22.45 -19.19
N HIS A 71 -21.89 23.07 -20.21
CA HIS A 71 -21.21 24.08 -21.01
C HIS A 71 -20.83 25.32 -20.19
N GLU A 72 -21.73 25.81 -19.34
CA GLU A 72 -21.48 26.96 -18.46
C GLU A 72 -20.33 26.66 -17.47
N ILE A 73 -20.30 25.44 -16.90
CA ILE A 73 -19.22 25.00 -16.02
C ILE A 73 -17.87 24.97 -16.76
N VAL A 74 -17.81 24.41 -17.98
CA VAL A 74 -16.58 24.37 -18.79
C VAL A 74 -16.07 25.76 -19.17
N GLU A 75 -16.96 26.76 -19.27
CA GLU A 75 -16.60 28.16 -19.51
C GLU A 75 -16.22 28.93 -18.23
N SER A 76 -16.46 28.35 -17.05
CA SER A 76 -16.19 29.00 -15.78
C SER A 76 -14.69 29.28 -15.56
N PRO A 77 -14.33 30.36 -14.83
CA PRO A 77 -12.94 30.65 -14.53
C PRO A 77 -12.23 29.54 -13.73
N SER A 78 -12.93 28.86 -12.82
CA SER A 78 -12.39 27.75 -12.01
C SER A 78 -11.99 26.57 -12.89
N TYR A 79 -12.89 26.15 -13.79
CA TYR A 79 -12.61 25.08 -14.74
C TYR A 79 -11.44 25.44 -15.67
N ARG A 80 -11.45 26.65 -16.23
CA ARG A 80 -10.39 27.09 -17.15
C ARG A 80 -9.03 27.20 -16.48
N ALA A 81 -8.98 27.63 -15.23
CA ALA A 81 -7.74 27.68 -14.45
C ALA A 81 -7.19 26.27 -14.19
N LEU A 82 -8.06 25.33 -13.80
CA LEU A 82 -7.68 23.94 -13.55
C LEU A 82 -7.17 23.23 -14.81
N LEU A 83 -7.82 23.47 -15.95
CA LEU A 83 -7.47 22.88 -17.25
C LEU A 83 -6.05 23.22 -17.73
N VAL A 84 -5.48 24.33 -17.25
CA VAL A 84 -4.16 24.83 -17.63
C VAL A 84 -3.15 24.87 -16.46
N ASP A 85 -3.51 24.32 -15.29
CA ASP A 85 -2.63 24.28 -14.11
C ASP A 85 -1.39 23.42 -14.39
N ALA A 86 -0.24 24.08 -14.60
CA ALA A 86 1.01 23.43 -14.96
C ALA A 86 1.64 22.63 -13.81
N ASP A 87 1.17 22.81 -12.57
CA ASP A 87 1.65 22.06 -11.40
C ASP A 87 1.02 20.66 -11.31
N LEU A 88 0.05 20.36 -12.18
CA LEU A 88 -0.63 19.07 -12.29
C LEU A 88 -0.23 18.32 -13.57
N PRO A 89 -0.10 16.98 -13.53
CA PRO A 89 -0.04 16.17 -14.74
C PRO A 89 -1.27 16.36 -15.64
N ASP A 90 -1.11 16.23 -16.96
CA ASP A 90 -2.19 16.54 -17.91
C ASP A 90 -3.42 15.63 -17.75
N LEU A 91 -3.20 14.34 -17.48
CA LEU A 91 -4.29 13.41 -17.21
C LEU A 91 -4.96 13.69 -15.86
N ALA A 92 -4.20 14.08 -14.83
CA ALA A 92 -4.76 14.46 -13.52
C ALA A 92 -5.64 15.71 -13.64
N ARG A 93 -5.25 16.70 -14.46
CA ARG A 93 -6.12 17.85 -14.78
C ARG A 93 -7.44 17.41 -15.41
N SER A 94 -7.40 16.40 -16.27
CA SER A 94 -8.61 15.91 -16.94
C SER A 94 -9.59 15.30 -15.94
N PHE A 95 -9.10 14.48 -15.01
CA PHE A 95 -9.90 13.97 -13.89
C PHE A 95 -10.41 15.06 -12.97
N LEU A 96 -9.58 16.03 -12.54
CA LEU A 96 -10.07 17.10 -11.66
C LEU A 96 -11.08 18.02 -12.35
N CYS A 97 -10.93 18.27 -13.66
CA CYS A 97 -11.93 18.99 -14.44
C CYS A 97 -13.26 18.24 -14.49
N SER A 98 -13.21 16.92 -14.67
CA SER A 98 -14.38 16.04 -14.61
C SER A 98 -15.01 16.05 -13.20
N SER A 99 -14.19 15.99 -12.14
CA SER A 99 -14.61 16.09 -10.74
C SER A 99 -15.38 17.38 -10.46
N LEU A 100 -14.87 18.53 -10.90
CA LEU A 100 -15.53 19.83 -10.76
C LEU A 100 -16.89 19.88 -11.47
N ILE A 101 -17.02 19.23 -12.62
CA ILE A 101 -18.31 19.17 -13.33
C ILE A 101 -19.33 18.37 -12.52
N PHE A 102 -18.94 17.23 -11.96
CA PHE A 102 -19.84 16.41 -11.15
C PHE A 102 -20.21 17.08 -9.82
N GLU A 103 -19.28 17.80 -9.19
CA GLU A 103 -19.58 18.63 -8.01
C GLU A 103 -20.66 19.68 -8.31
N GLU A 104 -20.51 20.43 -9.40
CA GLU A 104 -21.50 21.43 -9.81
C GLU A 104 -22.85 20.82 -10.21
N LEU A 105 -22.87 19.52 -10.55
CA LEU A 105 -24.09 18.75 -10.85
C LEU A 105 -24.69 18.05 -9.63
N GLU A 106 -24.11 18.22 -8.44
CA GLU A 106 -24.49 17.54 -7.19
C GLU A 106 -24.40 16.00 -7.30
N GLU A 107 -23.45 15.49 -8.10
CA GLU A 107 -23.13 14.07 -8.26
C GLU A 107 -21.83 13.73 -7.48
N GLU A 108 -21.91 13.84 -6.16
CA GLU A 108 -20.77 13.78 -5.24
C GLU A 108 -19.96 12.47 -5.31
N ALA A 109 -20.63 11.33 -5.55
CA ALA A 109 -19.93 10.06 -5.74
C ALA A 109 -18.96 10.12 -6.94
N TRP A 110 -19.41 10.66 -8.07
CA TRP A 110 -18.60 10.80 -9.27
C TRP A 110 -17.52 11.87 -9.10
N ALA A 111 -17.84 12.98 -8.44
CA ALA A 111 -16.86 14.02 -8.12
C ALA A 111 -15.71 13.45 -7.28
N THR A 112 -16.03 12.71 -6.22
CA THR A 112 -15.08 12.03 -5.33
C THR A 112 -14.22 11.04 -6.09
N ARG A 113 -14.85 10.16 -6.90
CA ARG A 113 -14.15 9.13 -7.68
C ARG A 113 -13.09 9.74 -8.61
N ASN A 114 -13.45 10.80 -9.33
CA ASN A 114 -12.52 11.49 -10.24
C ASN A 114 -11.36 12.16 -9.47
N ALA A 115 -11.61 12.71 -8.27
CA ALA A 115 -10.55 13.28 -7.44
C ALA A 115 -9.55 12.23 -6.95
N ILE A 116 -10.03 11.03 -6.57
CA ILE A 116 -9.17 9.88 -6.20
C ILE A 116 -8.30 9.46 -7.41
N GLU A 117 -8.92 9.31 -8.59
CA GLU A 117 -8.21 8.90 -9.81
C GLU A 117 -7.16 9.94 -10.24
N ALA A 118 -7.41 11.23 -10.02
CA ALA A 118 -6.40 12.28 -10.22
C ALA A 118 -5.18 12.10 -9.30
N ALA A 119 -5.37 11.68 -8.06
CA ALA A 119 -4.26 11.37 -7.14
C ALA A 119 -3.45 10.17 -7.63
N TRP A 120 -4.11 9.13 -8.15
CA TRP A 120 -3.44 7.96 -8.72
C TRP A 120 -2.57 8.30 -9.93
N VAL A 121 -3.05 9.17 -10.81
CA VAL A 121 -2.26 9.66 -11.94
C VAL A 121 -1.04 10.44 -11.45
N CYS A 122 -1.18 11.25 -10.41
CA CYS A 122 -0.05 11.97 -9.83
C CYS A 122 1.00 11.01 -9.25
N ASP A 123 0.58 9.88 -8.70
CA ASP A 123 1.51 8.84 -8.22
C ASP A 123 2.29 8.19 -9.35
N ASP A 124 1.63 7.85 -10.47
CA ASP A 124 2.31 7.23 -11.63
C ASP A 124 3.34 8.16 -12.25
N GLU A 125 3.03 9.45 -12.31
CA GLU A 125 3.91 10.49 -12.83
C GLU A 125 4.95 10.96 -11.78
N ASN A 126 4.97 10.36 -10.59
CA ASN A 126 5.83 10.75 -9.47
C ASN A 126 5.70 12.23 -9.04
N ALA A 127 4.54 12.84 -9.28
CA ALA A 127 4.22 14.23 -8.96
C ALA A 127 3.74 14.35 -7.51
N ARG A 128 4.66 14.21 -6.54
CA ARG A 128 4.34 14.06 -5.11
C ARG A 128 3.49 15.19 -4.53
N GLU A 129 3.81 16.46 -4.81
CA GLU A 129 3.05 17.61 -4.29
C GLU A 129 1.64 17.67 -4.87
N ALA A 130 1.51 17.38 -6.16
CA ALA A 130 0.21 17.25 -6.83
C ALA A 130 -0.62 16.10 -6.25
N ALA A 131 0.01 14.94 -5.99
CA ALA A 131 -0.67 13.80 -5.38
C ALA A 131 -1.23 14.15 -4.00
N VAL A 132 -0.49 14.89 -3.17
CA VAL A 132 -0.99 15.37 -1.86
C VAL A 132 -2.20 16.29 -2.05
N ARG A 133 -2.12 17.27 -2.97
CA ARG A 133 -3.25 18.17 -3.28
C ARG A 133 -4.50 17.39 -3.70
N CYS A 134 -4.35 16.42 -4.62
CA CYS A 134 -5.46 15.60 -5.11
C CYS A 134 -6.05 14.72 -4.01
N ARG A 135 -5.23 14.11 -3.14
CA ARG A 135 -5.71 13.30 -2.01
C ARG A 135 -6.53 14.11 -1.01
N LEU A 136 -6.11 15.34 -0.70
CA LEU A 136 -6.85 16.19 0.23
C LEU A 136 -8.19 16.62 -0.34
N LEU A 137 -8.25 16.97 -1.62
CA LEU A 137 -9.52 17.23 -2.31
C LEU A 137 -10.42 15.99 -2.33
N ALA A 138 -9.86 14.82 -2.64
CA ALA A 138 -10.60 13.56 -2.63
C ALA A 138 -11.14 13.22 -1.22
N ALA A 139 -10.35 13.47 -0.16
CA ALA A 139 -10.77 13.26 1.22
C ALA A 139 -11.92 14.21 1.62
N GLU A 140 -11.85 15.48 1.24
CA GLU A 140 -12.92 16.47 1.45
C GLU A 140 -14.23 16.02 0.80
N ARG A 141 -14.19 15.69 -0.50
CA ARG A 141 -15.37 15.24 -1.26
C ARG A 141 -15.93 13.92 -0.74
N LEU A 142 -15.07 12.98 -0.33
CA LEU A 142 -15.51 11.72 0.25
C LEU A 142 -16.28 11.93 1.55
N CYS A 143 -15.86 12.87 2.41
CA CYS A 143 -16.61 13.24 3.61
C CYS A 143 -17.98 13.90 3.27
N GLU A 144 -18.03 14.74 2.25
CA GLU A 144 -19.26 15.41 1.79
C GLU A 144 -20.26 14.39 1.22
N SER A 145 -19.82 13.53 0.30
CA SER A 145 -20.66 12.49 -0.33
C SER A 145 -21.33 11.57 0.69
N GLN A 146 -20.63 11.20 1.77
CA GLN A 146 -21.17 10.39 2.87
C GLN A 146 -22.24 11.13 3.68
N THR A 147 -22.13 12.45 3.81
CA THR A 147 -23.06 13.28 4.58
C THR A 147 -24.36 13.54 3.83
N GLU A 148 -24.27 13.68 2.50
CA GLU A 148 -25.39 14.05 1.62
C GLU A 148 -26.21 12.85 1.12
N GLY A 149 -25.71 11.63 1.33
CA GLY A 149 -26.41 10.38 1.01
C GLY A 149 -26.19 9.88 -0.42
N ASP A 150 -25.31 10.53 -1.19
CA ASP A 150 -24.77 10.04 -2.47
C ASP A 150 -23.40 9.39 -2.24
N ALA A 151 -23.37 8.36 -1.38
CA ALA A 151 -22.12 7.74 -0.97
C ALA A 151 -21.48 6.96 -2.14
N LEU A 152 -20.19 7.20 -2.38
CA LEU A 152 -19.40 6.46 -3.39
C LEU A 152 -19.36 4.94 -3.11
N TYR A 153 -19.43 4.54 -1.85
CA TYR A 153 -19.40 3.14 -1.42
C TYR A 153 -20.66 2.79 -0.65
N GLU A 154 -21.23 1.62 -0.94
CA GLU A 154 -22.43 1.12 -0.24
C GLU A 154 -22.16 0.85 1.25
N ASP A 155 -20.96 0.34 1.58
CA ASP A 155 -20.50 0.16 2.96
C ASP A 155 -19.73 1.42 3.42
N PRO A 156 -20.25 2.18 4.41
CA PRO A 156 -19.58 3.36 4.93
C PRO A 156 -18.18 3.08 5.49
N SER A 157 -17.93 1.88 6.03
CA SER A 157 -16.62 1.51 6.57
C SER A 157 -15.56 1.38 5.48
N VAL A 158 -15.94 0.99 4.27
CA VAL A 158 -15.05 1.00 3.09
C VAL A 158 -14.69 2.43 2.70
N GLY A 159 -15.66 3.33 2.69
CA GLY A 159 -15.41 4.77 2.48
C GLY A 159 -14.46 5.34 3.53
N CYS A 160 -14.62 4.97 4.80
CA CYS A 160 -13.67 5.37 5.86
C CYS A 160 -12.27 4.77 5.65
N ALA A 161 -12.14 3.51 5.23
CA ALA A 161 -10.84 2.90 4.95
C ALA A 161 -10.08 3.65 3.85
N VAL A 162 -10.77 4.01 2.76
CA VAL A 162 -10.21 4.83 1.68
C VAL A 162 -9.83 6.23 2.19
N LEU A 163 -10.70 6.88 2.97
CA LEU A 163 -10.43 8.19 3.58
C LEU A 163 -9.15 8.16 4.46
N VAL A 164 -9.01 7.15 5.30
CA VAL A 164 -7.84 6.97 6.17
C VAL A 164 -6.58 6.82 5.33
N ASP A 165 -6.61 6.05 4.24
CA ASP A 165 -5.45 5.91 3.35
C ASP A 165 -5.08 7.22 2.64
N LEU A 166 -6.08 7.96 2.13
CA LEU A 166 -5.89 9.27 1.50
C LEU A 166 -5.22 10.27 2.47
N LEU A 167 -5.76 10.39 3.68
CA LEU A 167 -5.21 11.27 4.73
C LEU A 167 -3.79 10.85 5.13
N ARG A 168 -3.56 9.56 5.35
CA ARG A 168 -2.25 9.00 5.71
C ARG A 168 -1.20 9.28 4.64
N ARG A 169 -1.51 9.02 3.37
CA ARG A 169 -0.58 9.26 2.24
C ARG A 169 -0.41 10.75 1.93
N ALA A 170 -1.34 11.60 2.37
CA ALA A 170 -1.19 13.05 2.37
C ALA A 170 -0.37 13.59 3.57
N GLY A 171 -0.07 12.75 4.57
CA GLY A 171 0.68 13.15 5.78
C GLY A 171 -0.18 13.70 6.91
N HIS A 172 -1.51 13.63 6.79
CA HIS A 172 -2.49 14.01 7.82
C HIS A 172 -2.72 12.84 8.79
N PHE A 173 -1.65 12.43 9.47
CA PHE A 173 -1.64 11.20 10.26
C PHE A 173 -2.60 11.25 11.45
N GLU A 174 -2.70 12.39 12.14
CA GLU A 174 -3.60 12.55 13.28
C GLU A 174 -5.07 12.42 12.88
N ASP A 175 -5.44 13.00 11.74
CA ASP A 175 -6.80 12.88 11.18
C ASP A 175 -7.06 11.43 10.73
N ALA A 176 -6.11 10.81 10.04
CA ALA A 176 -6.21 9.39 9.63
C ALA A 176 -6.43 8.44 10.82
N VAL A 177 -5.71 8.64 11.93
CA VAL A 177 -5.90 7.85 13.16
C VAL A 177 -7.28 8.06 13.74
N LYS A 178 -7.75 9.32 13.82
CA LYS A 178 -9.06 9.67 14.37
C LYS A 178 -10.19 9.01 13.57
N GLU A 179 -10.15 9.12 12.24
CA GLU A 179 -11.17 8.53 11.37
C GLU A 179 -11.13 6.98 11.43
N ALA A 180 -9.94 6.39 11.53
CA ALA A 180 -9.81 4.95 11.72
C ALA A 180 -10.37 4.47 13.07
N ASP A 181 -10.07 5.16 14.17
CA ASP A 181 -10.60 4.85 15.50
C ASP A 181 -12.14 4.89 15.51
N ALA A 182 -12.75 5.88 14.86
CA ALA A 182 -14.20 5.97 14.77
C ALA A 182 -14.82 4.83 13.95
N ALA A 183 -14.17 4.45 12.83
CA ALA A 183 -14.69 3.43 11.92
C ALA A 183 -14.56 2.00 12.47
N LEU A 184 -13.56 1.73 13.31
CA LEU A 184 -13.32 0.41 13.90
C LEU A 184 -14.48 -0.08 14.78
N ASP A 185 -15.30 0.81 15.32
CA ASP A 185 -16.45 0.46 16.18
C ASP A 185 -17.60 -0.23 15.41
N TYR A 186 -17.67 -0.04 14.09
CA TYR A 186 -18.77 -0.56 13.26
C TYR A 186 -18.31 -1.32 12.00
N ALA A 187 -17.02 -1.32 11.67
CA ALA A 187 -16.49 -2.00 10.50
C ALA A 187 -16.62 -3.54 10.60
N GLU A 188 -16.90 -4.19 9.47
CA GLU A 188 -16.83 -5.65 9.36
C GLU A 188 -15.39 -6.16 9.42
N VAL A 189 -15.21 -7.48 9.65
CA VAL A 189 -13.92 -8.09 9.99
C VAL A 189 -12.79 -7.72 9.00
N GLU A 190 -13.03 -7.79 7.70
CA GLU A 190 -12.00 -7.51 6.69
C GLU A 190 -11.67 -6.01 6.62
N VAL A 191 -12.68 -5.15 6.63
CA VAL A 191 -12.48 -3.69 6.62
C VAL A 191 -11.84 -3.21 7.93
N ALA A 192 -12.19 -3.82 9.07
CA ALA A 192 -11.57 -3.55 10.35
C ALA A 192 -10.07 -3.91 10.35
N ALA A 193 -9.66 -4.98 9.65
CA ALA A 193 -8.24 -5.31 9.49
C ALA A 193 -7.51 -4.25 8.65
N VAL A 194 -8.12 -3.79 7.55
CA VAL A 194 -7.61 -2.68 6.71
C VAL A 194 -7.48 -1.39 7.50
N LEU A 195 -8.50 -1.02 8.29
CA LEU A 195 -8.49 0.16 9.15
C LEU A 195 -7.43 0.06 10.24
N ALA A 196 -7.32 -1.08 10.93
CA ALA A 196 -6.32 -1.29 11.98
C ALA A 196 -4.90 -1.22 11.42
N PHE A 197 -4.66 -1.79 10.24
CA PHE A 197 -3.40 -1.71 9.54
C PHE A 197 -3.05 -0.26 9.15
N SER A 198 -3.97 0.43 8.47
CA SER A 198 -3.79 1.83 8.05
C SER A 198 -3.58 2.78 9.23
N ARG A 199 -4.31 2.57 10.33
CA ARG A 199 -4.12 3.26 11.60
C ARG A 199 -2.72 3.06 12.17
N ALA A 200 -2.22 1.83 12.16
CA ALA A 200 -0.89 1.52 12.67
C ALA A 200 0.22 2.18 11.82
N LEU A 201 0.06 2.20 10.50
CA LEU A 201 0.92 2.96 9.59
C LEU A 201 0.87 4.47 9.87
N ALA A 202 -0.32 5.02 10.12
CA ALA A 202 -0.47 6.43 10.48
C ALA A 202 0.23 6.79 11.81
N PHE A 203 0.15 5.94 12.84
CA PHE A 203 0.94 6.11 14.07
C PHE A 203 2.44 6.11 13.82
N ALA A 204 2.91 5.26 12.90
CA ALA A 204 4.31 5.22 12.47
C ALA A 204 4.69 6.38 11.53
N ARG A 205 3.73 7.23 11.15
CA ARG A 205 3.88 8.31 10.17
C ARG A 205 4.35 7.80 8.80
N ASP A 206 3.94 6.58 8.45
CA ASP A 206 4.25 5.95 7.17
C ASP A 206 3.25 6.45 6.11
N SER A 207 3.78 7.06 5.05
CA SER A 207 3.01 7.58 3.89
C SER A 207 3.18 6.73 2.62
N GLY A 208 3.78 5.54 2.75
CA GLY A 208 4.00 4.58 1.68
C GLY A 208 2.71 3.98 1.14
N THR A 209 2.82 3.33 -0.02
CA THR A 209 1.72 2.61 -0.67
C THR A 209 1.69 1.17 -0.20
N TYR A 210 0.50 0.67 0.11
CA TYR A 210 0.25 -0.71 0.52
C TYR A 210 -1.02 -1.21 -0.14
N THR A 211 -1.19 -2.52 -0.16
CA THR A 211 -2.35 -3.21 -0.71
C THR A 211 -3.30 -3.68 0.37
N VAL A 212 -4.54 -4.00 -0.03
CA VAL A 212 -5.49 -4.68 0.85
C VAL A 212 -4.94 -6.04 1.29
N GLU A 213 -4.15 -6.72 0.45
CA GLU A 213 -3.51 -7.98 0.82
C GLU A 213 -2.48 -7.80 1.92
N ASP A 214 -1.71 -6.70 1.94
CA ASP A 214 -0.80 -6.42 3.05
C ASP A 214 -1.54 -6.36 4.39
N ALA A 215 -2.73 -5.74 4.41
CA ALA A 215 -3.56 -5.62 5.60
C ALA A 215 -4.26 -6.93 6.01
N LEU A 216 -4.67 -7.74 5.03
CA LEU A 216 -5.35 -9.01 5.26
C LEU A 216 -4.40 -10.18 5.44
N SER A 217 -3.13 -10.03 5.04
CA SER A 217 -2.11 -11.06 5.21
C SER A 217 -1.93 -11.33 6.70
N THR A 218 -2.45 -12.46 7.15
CA THR A 218 -2.10 -13.00 8.46
C THR A 218 -0.72 -13.61 8.29
N GLY A 219 0.32 -12.77 8.37
CA GLY A 219 1.68 -13.27 8.55
C GLY A 219 1.70 -14.34 9.64
N ALA A 220 2.68 -15.25 9.59
CA ALA A 220 2.74 -16.39 10.48
C ALA A 220 2.43 -15.98 11.93
N ASP A 221 1.41 -16.61 12.50
CA ASP A 221 1.07 -16.40 13.89
C ASP A 221 2.21 -16.88 14.78
N ASP A 222 2.25 -16.38 16.01
CA ASP A 222 3.36 -16.71 16.92
C ASP A 222 3.45 -18.21 17.17
N ARG A 223 2.34 -18.95 17.06
CA ARG A 223 2.32 -20.42 17.21
C ARG A 223 3.02 -21.13 16.06
N ALA A 224 2.79 -20.71 14.83
CA ALA A 224 3.46 -21.25 13.64
C ALA A 224 4.96 -20.96 13.69
N ILE A 225 5.34 -19.75 14.12
CA ILE A 225 6.74 -19.37 14.33
C ILE A 225 7.39 -20.26 15.40
N VAL A 226 6.75 -20.41 16.56
CA VAL A 226 7.23 -21.31 17.64
C VAL A 226 7.37 -22.74 17.15
N GLY A 227 6.39 -23.28 16.42
CA GLY A 227 6.44 -24.63 15.87
C GLY A 227 7.62 -24.83 14.91
N ALA A 228 7.91 -23.85 14.06
CA ALA A 228 9.06 -23.90 13.15
C ALA A 228 10.40 -23.80 13.90
N LEU A 229 10.50 -22.94 14.93
CA LEU A 229 11.69 -22.85 15.79
C LEU A 229 11.95 -24.17 16.53
N GLN A 230 10.92 -24.79 17.11
CA GLN A 230 11.02 -26.09 17.77
C GLN A 230 11.50 -27.18 16.80
N GLN A 231 10.97 -27.19 15.56
CA GLN A 231 11.41 -28.13 14.54
C GLN A 231 12.87 -27.91 14.15
N LEU A 232 13.31 -26.66 14.04
CA LEU A 232 14.69 -26.29 13.74
C LEU A 232 15.65 -26.75 14.85
N VAL A 233 15.33 -26.52 16.12
CA VAL A 233 16.12 -27.01 17.26
C VAL A 233 16.19 -28.53 17.27
N ALA A 234 15.08 -29.22 16.96
CA ALA A 234 15.06 -30.67 16.87
C ALA A 234 15.96 -31.23 15.75
N TYR A 235 16.18 -30.50 14.64
CA TYR A 235 17.20 -30.86 13.65
C TYR A 235 18.61 -30.79 14.24
N GLY A 236 18.89 -29.75 15.03
CA GLY A 236 20.13 -29.60 15.81
C GLY A 236 20.45 -30.78 16.71
N GLU A 237 19.49 -31.16 17.55
CA GLU A 237 19.64 -32.27 18.51
C GLU A 237 19.93 -33.62 17.83
N ARG A 238 19.48 -33.80 16.58
CA ARG A 238 19.75 -35.00 15.78
C ARG A 238 21.05 -34.93 14.99
N GLY A 239 21.73 -33.79 14.95
CA GLY A 239 22.87 -33.56 14.06
C GLY A 239 22.49 -33.42 12.58
N ASP A 240 21.22 -33.14 12.28
CA ASP A 240 20.66 -32.99 10.93
C ASP A 240 20.36 -31.51 10.60
N TYR A 241 21.24 -30.61 11.03
CA TYR A 241 21.06 -29.16 10.92
C TYR A 241 21.69 -28.55 9.65
N PHE A 242 22.42 -29.34 8.87
CA PHE A 242 23.04 -28.86 7.64
C PHE A 242 21.99 -28.34 6.65
N ALA A 243 22.16 -27.09 6.20
CA ALA A 243 21.21 -26.37 5.33
C ALA A 243 19.78 -26.25 5.89
N LYS A 244 19.59 -26.38 7.22
CA LYS A 244 18.31 -26.13 7.88
C LYS A 244 18.26 -24.68 8.36
N CYS A 245 17.34 -23.91 7.78
CA CYS A 245 17.08 -22.56 8.23
C CYS A 245 15.58 -22.21 8.17
N MET A 246 15.22 -21.23 8.97
CA MET A 246 13.92 -20.58 8.97
C MET A 246 14.15 -19.09 8.73
N ILE A 247 13.35 -18.46 7.88
CA ILE A 247 13.44 -17.03 7.59
C ILE A 247 12.07 -16.42 7.85
N LEU A 248 12.06 -15.36 8.67
CA LEU A 248 10.91 -14.50 8.90
C LEU A 248 11.14 -13.21 8.09
N ARG A 249 10.47 -13.09 6.93
CA ARG A 249 10.53 -11.89 6.10
C ARG A 249 9.51 -10.88 6.62
N ALA A 250 9.98 -9.67 6.87
CA ALA A 250 9.14 -8.57 7.32
C ALA A 250 8.79 -7.62 6.17
N ASP A 251 9.73 -7.35 5.26
CA ASP A 251 9.53 -6.45 4.12
C ASP A 251 10.41 -6.90 2.96
N GLU A 252 9.81 -7.47 1.91
CA GLU A 252 10.56 -8.00 0.76
C GLU A 252 11.20 -6.90 -0.10
N PRO A 253 10.51 -5.79 -0.44
CA PRO A 253 11.12 -4.65 -1.12
C PRO A 253 12.36 -4.08 -0.40
N ARG A 254 12.30 -3.94 0.94
CA ARG A 254 13.43 -3.43 1.73
C ARG A 254 14.43 -4.52 2.12
N ASN A 255 14.15 -5.77 1.78
CA ASN A 255 14.92 -6.96 2.16
C ASN A 255 15.11 -7.10 3.69
N TYR A 256 14.10 -6.74 4.47
CA TYR A 256 14.11 -6.92 5.93
C TYR A 256 13.68 -8.33 6.31
N TYR A 257 14.57 -9.04 6.99
CA TYR A 257 14.29 -10.38 7.50
C TYR A 257 15.08 -10.69 8.78
N VAL A 258 14.56 -11.66 9.53
CA VAL A 258 15.28 -12.36 10.61
C VAL A 258 15.41 -13.82 10.21
N GLN A 259 16.64 -14.34 10.23
CA GLN A 259 16.94 -15.72 9.88
C GLN A 259 17.32 -16.50 11.14
N PHE A 260 16.90 -17.76 11.19
CA PHE A 260 17.30 -18.72 12.20
C PHE A 260 18.00 -19.90 11.55
N ALA A 261 19.08 -20.36 12.18
CA ALA A 261 19.79 -21.58 11.85
C ALA A 261 20.23 -22.27 13.14
N VAL A 262 20.55 -23.55 13.09
CA VAL A 262 21.11 -24.28 14.25
C VAL A 262 22.47 -24.83 13.89
N ASP A 263 23.39 -24.74 14.84
CA ASP A 263 24.72 -25.34 14.79
C ASP A 263 25.09 -25.90 16.18
N GLU A 264 26.29 -26.48 16.35
CA GLU A 264 26.78 -27.05 17.61
C GLU A 264 26.70 -26.07 18.80
N GLY A 265 26.70 -24.76 18.52
CA GLY A 265 26.63 -23.68 19.52
C GLY A 265 25.23 -23.26 19.95
N GLY A 266 24.15 -23.77 19.34
CA GLY A 266 22.76 -23.42 19.66
C GLY A 266 21.95 -22.91 18.47
N LEU A 267 20.82 -22.26 18.77
CA LEU A 267 19.94 -21.64 17.79
C LEU A 267 20.42 -20.21 17.48
N PHE A 268 21.03 -20.03 16.33
CA PHE A 268 21.46 -18.73 15.83
C PHE A 268 20.25 -17.95 15.30
N CYS A 269 20.13 -16.70 15.73
CA CYS A 269 19.16 -15.72 15.26
C CYS A 269 19.94 -14.57 14.63
N GLU A 270 19.76 -14.34 13.35
CA GLU A 270 20.47 -13.35 12.55
C GLU A 270 19.50 -12.29 12.05
N VAL A 271 19.85 -11.01 12.25
CA VAL A 271 19.14 -9.88 11.65
C VAL A 271 19.91 -9.44 10.42
N VAL A 272 19.20 -9.18 9.32
CA VAL A 272 19.79 -8.78 8.03
C VAL A 272 20.91 -7.74 8.18
N HIS A 273 22.05 -8.00 7.54
CA HIS A 273 23.20 -7.11 7.52
C HIS A 273 23.03 -5.95 6.55
N ASN A 274 23.56 -4.76 6.90
CA ASN A 274 23.54 -3.56 6.06
C ASN A 274 24.09 -3.77 4.64
N LYS A 275 25.02 -4.71 4.45
CA LYS A 275 25.55 -5.06 3.11
C LYS A 275 24.46 -5.52 2.14
N TYR A 276 23.39 -6.11 2.64
CA TYR A 276 22.27 -6.62 1.85
C TYR A 276 21.09 -5.64 1.79
N LEU A 277 21.26 -4.43 2.33
CA LEU A 277 20.25 -3.38 2.37
C LEU A 277 20.66 -2.23 1.45
N ALA A 278 19.68 -1.54 0.89
CA ALA A 278 19.94 -0.25 0.27
C ALA A 278 20.47 0.74 1.32
N GLN A 279 21.23 1.75 0.91
CA GLN A 279 21.89 2.67 1.84
C GLN A 279 20.88 3.40 2.74
N GLU A 280 19.73 3.76 2.18
CA GLU A 280 18.58 4.38 2.85
C GLU A 280 17.84 3.47 3.85
N HIS A 281 18.11 2.16 3.82
CA HIS A 281 17.52 1.15 4.70
C HIS A 281 18.55 0.53 5.66
N SER A 282 19.81 0.95 5.56
CA SER A 282 20.88 0.46 6.42
C SER A 282 20.70 0.95 7.86
N PHE A 283 20.95 0.06 8.82
CA PHE A 283 20.98 0.38 10.24
C PHE A 283 22.01 1.47 10.53
N THR A 284 21.61 2.44 11.34
CA THR A 284 22.49 3.49 11.84
C THR A 284 23.39 2.94 12.95
N GLY A 285 24.41 3.72 13.35
CA GLY A 285 25.24 3.38 14.50
C GLY A 285 24.43 3.24 15.81
N ASP A 286 23.34 4.01 15.95
CA ASP A 286 22.46 3.94 17.11
C ASP A 286 21.61 2.66 17.11
N ASP A 287 21.17 2.21 15.92
CA ASP A 287 20.41 0.96 15.77
C ASP A 287 21.30 -0.24 16.11
N ILE A 288 22.53 -0.26 15.61
CA ILE A 288 23.52 -1.28 15.96
C ILE A 288 23.75 -1.31 17.48
N ALA A 289 23.98 -0.14 18.11
CA ALA A 289 24.20 -0.07 19.55
C ALA A 289 23.01 -0.62 20.36
N LYS A 290 21.78 -0.35 19.93
CA LYS A 290 20.56 -0.90 20.56
C LYS A 290 20.43 -2.41 20.37
N LEU A 291 20.76 -2.96 19.19
CA LEU A 291 20.77 -4.41 18.96
C LEU A 291 21.79 -5.10 19.89
N LEU A 292 22.97 -4.50 20.08
CA LEU A 292 23.97 -5.01 21.01
C LEU A 292 23.45 -5.02 22.47
N LEU A 293 22.68 -4.00 22.87
CA LEU A 293 22.03 -3.98 24.19
C LEU A 293 20.94 -5.05 24.34
N LEU A 294 20.32 -5.48 23.24
CA LEU A 294 19.42 -6.64 23.20
C LEU A 294 20.16 -7.98 23.14
N GLY A 295 21.49 -7.97 23.27
CA GLY A 295 22.32 -9.17 23.33
C GLY A 295 22.68 -9.76 21.97
N PHE A 296 22.51 -9.01 20.88
CA PHE A 296 23.14 -9.37 19.62
C PHE A 296 24.65 -9.09 19.68
N GLU A 297 25.40 -9.82 18.87
CA GLU A 297 26.83 -9.70 18.70
C GLU A 297 27.12 -9.04 17.36
N ALA A 298 28.19 -8.25 17.32
CA ALA A 298 28.66 -7.63 16.09
C ALA A 298 29.26 -8.71 15.18
N PRO A 299 29.12 -8.56 13.85
CA PRO A 299 29.72 -9.49 12.91
C PRO A 299 31.25 -9.49 13.04
N GLU A 300 31.85 -10.68 13.06
CA GLU A 300 33.30 -10.87 13.07
C GLU A 300 33.90 -10.68 11.67
N TYR A 301 33.09 -10.90 10.64
CA TYR A 301 33.47 -10.82 9.22
C TYR A 301 32.49 -9.95 8.44
N GLU A 302 32.96 -9.33 7.36
CA GLU A 302 32.19 -8.37 6.54
C GLU A 302 30.88 -8.94 5.96
N ASP A 303 30.78 -10.26 5.81
CA ASP A 303 29.62 -10.96 5.25
C ASP A 303 28.65 -11.49 6.30
N GLN A 304 28.97 -11.35 7.59
CA GLN A 304 28.17 -11.90 8.69
C GLN A 304 27.08 -10.93 9.12
N ASN A 305 25.91 -11.46 9.46
CA ASN A 305 24.80 -10.71 10.06
C ASN A 305 25.08 -10.40 11.54
N LEU A 306 24.39 -9.40 12.10
CA LEU A 306 24.30 -9.31 13.57
C LEU A 306 23.55 -10.56 14.06
N PHE A 307 24.12 -11.27 15.02
CA PHE A 307 23.58 -12.54 15.45
C PHE A 307 23.45 -12.64 16.97
N ARG A 308 22.52 -13.47 17.43
CA ARG A 308 22.37 -13.84 18.84
C ARG A 308 22.12 -15.33 18.92
N VAL A 309 22.77 -16.00 19.86
CA VAL A 309 22.63 -17.44 20.05
C VAL A 309 21.68 -17.75 21.20
N PHE A 310 20.70 -18.61 20.95
CA PHE A 310 19.69 -19.04 21.91
C PHE A 310 19.83 -20.52 22.25
N HIS A 311 19.45 -20.86 23.48
CA HIS A 311 19.38 -22.23 23.98
C HIS A 311 17.99 -22.47 24.61
N PRO A 312 16.91 -22.46 23.80
CA PRO A 312 15.56 -22.59 24.32
C PRO A 312 15.35 -23.98 24.92
N ALA A 313 14.84 -24.03 26.15
CA ALA A 313 14.56 -25.28 26.87
C ALA A 313 13.08 -25.43 27.25
N SER A 314 12.28 -24.38 27.05
CA SER A 314 10.87 -24.31 27.43
C SER A 314 10.04 -23.52 26.41
N GLU A 315 8.71 -23.66 26.47
CA GLU A 315 7.80 -22.85 25.64
C GLU A 315 7.95 -21.34 25.90
N ASP A 316 8.23 -20.95 27.15
CA ASP A 316 8.47 -19.54 27.53
C ASP A 316 9.72 -18.97 26.83
N ASP A 317 10.77 -19.79 26.64
CA ASP A 317 11.97 -19.36 25.90
C ASP A 317 11.65 -19.09 24.43
N TYR A 318 10.84 -19.94 23.79
CA TYR A 318 10.41 -19.72 22.41
C TYR A 318 9.52 -18.48 22.30
N ALA A 319 8.59 -18.27 23.24
CA ALA A 319 7.78 -17.05 23.28
C ALA A 319 8.64 -15.79 23.44
N ALA A 320 9.69 -15.84 24.27
CA ALA A 320 10.65 -14.74 24.42
C ALA A 320 11.43 -14.46 23.13
N ILE A 321 11.82 -15.50 22.37
CA ILE A 321 12.45 -15.35 21.06
C ILE A 321 11.50 -14.66 20.07
N VAL A 322 10.25 -15.09 19.99
CA VAL A 322 9.26 -14.46 19.09
C VAL A 322 9.01 -12.99 19.49
N SER A 323 8.90 -12.71 20.79
CA SER A 323 8.76 -11.33 21.30
C SER A 323 9.96 -10.45 20.93
N LEU A 324 11.18 -11.00 20.97
CA LEU A 324 12.37 -10.30 20.50
C LEU A 324 12.30 -10.02 19.00
N VAL A 325 11.91 -10.99 18.17
CA VAL A 325 11.76 -10.78 16.72
C VAL A 325 10.76 -9.66 16.43
N ARG A 326 9.60 -9.68 17.10
CA ARG A 326 8.59 -8.62 16.96
C ARG A 326 9.13 -7.24 17.38
N THR A 327 10.01 -7.21 18.38
CA THR A 327 10.72 -5.98 18.80
C THR A 327 11.71 -5.52 17.73
N VAL A 328 12.48 -6.44 17.13
CA VAL A 328 13.39 -6.12 16.01
C VAL A 328 12.60 -5.51 14.84
N VAL A 329 11.50 -6.14 14.46
CA VAL A 329 10.62 -5.67 13.38
C VAL A 329 10.08 -4.28 13.67
N ALA A 330 9.57 -4.06 14.89
CA ALA A 330 8.96 -2.79 15.22
C ALA A 330 9.98 -1.65 15.37
N ASP A 331 10.99 -1.88 16.20
CA ASP A 331 11.87 -0.80 16.67
C ASP A 331 13.06 -0.55 15.73
N PHE A 332 13.38 -1.50 14.83
CA PHE A 332 14.56 -1.41 13.95
C PHE A 332 14.21 -1.45 12.47
N PHE A 333 13.24 -2.25 12.05
CA PHE A 333 12.74 -2.17 10.66
C PHE A 333 11.77 -1.01 10.45
N GLY A 334 11.32 -0.36 11.54
CA GLY A 334 10.37 0.75 11.50
C GLY A 334 8.97 0.33 11.05
N LEU A 335 8.63 -0.95 11.25
CA LEU A 335 7.34 -1.52 10.86
C LEU A 335 6.37 -1.52 12.06
N PRO A 336 5.05 -1.59 11.86
CA PRO A 336 4.10 -1.61 12.97
C PRO A 336 4.30 -2.77 13.95
N ARG A 337 3.98 -2.56 15.24
CA ARG A 337 3.89 -3.67 16.21
C ARG A 337 2.73 -4.57 15.82
N GLY A 338 3.05 -5.78 15.36
CA GLY A 338 2.08 -6.72 14.79
C GLY A 338 2.17 -6.86 13.27
N HIS A 339 3.15 -6.20 12.63
CA HIS A 339 3.42 -6.37 11.21
C HIS A 339 3.54 -7.86 10.84
N PRO A 340 2.86 -8.31 9.76
CA PRO A 340 2.88 -9.71 9.36
C PRO A 340 4.31 -10.17 9.05
N LEU A 341 4.63 -11.38 9.50
CA LEU A 341 5.90 -12.03 9.20
C LEU A 341 5.67 -13.21 8.27
N LEU A 342 6.26 -13.19 7.08
CA LEU A 342 6.18 -14.33 6.18
C LEU A 342 7.21 -15.38 6.61
N LEU A 343 6.71 -16.54 7.02
CA LEU A 343 7.53 -17.67 7.47
C LEU A 343 7.93 -18.54 6.27
N GLY A 344 9.24 -18.59 5.99
CA GLY A 344 9.84 -19.56 5.08
C GLY A 344 10.72 -20.57 5.84
N THR A 345 10.71 -21.83 5.44
CA THR A 345 11.59 -22.87 5.99
C THR A 345 12.26 -23.67 4.88
N SER A 346 13.51 -24.11 5.09
CA SER A 346 14.21 -24.91 4.08
C SER A 346 13.71 -26.35 3.96
N TRP A 347 12.82 -26.79 4.85
CA TRP A 347 12.18 -28.13 4.85
C TRP A 347 10.70 -28.09 4.48
N GLY A 348 10.13 -26.92 4.20
CA GLY A 348 8.76 -26.76 3.68
C GLY A 348 8.71 -26.66 2.15
N LEU A 349 9.85 -26.41 1.50
CA LEU A 349 10.00 -26.44 0.05
C LEU A 349 10.19 -27.91 -0.36
N GLY A 350 9.25 -28.46 -1.13
CA GLY A 350 9.43 -29.79 -1.72
C GLY A 350 10.77 -29.89 -2.46
N ASP A 351 11.35 -31.09 -2.47
CA ASP A 351 12.69 -31.48 -2.96
C ASP A 351 13.12 -31.02 -4.38
N ASP A 352 12.40 -30.11 -5.05
CA ASP A 352 12.59 -29.75 -6.46
C ASP A 352 13.51 -28.55 -6.75
N GLN A 353 14.16 -27.93 -5.75
CA GLN A 353 15.09 -26.80 -6.00
C GLN A 353 16.57 -27.04 -5.69
N ASN A 354 16.98 -28.26 -5.36
CA ASN A 354 18.42 -28.57 -5.16
C ASN A 354 19.17 -28.96 -6.46
N SER A 355 18.83 -28.32 -7.58
CA SER A 355 19.61 -28.44 -8.82
C SER A 355 19.64 -27.14 -9.64
N ARG A 356 20.32 -26.11 -9.11
CA ARG A 356 21.00 -25.10 -9.94
C ARG A 356 22.29 -24.63 -9.28
#